data_AF-A0AAW6Y2H1-F1
#
_entry.id   AF-A0AAW6Y2H1-F1
#
_cell.length_a   1.000
_cell.length_b   1.000
_cell.length_c   1.000
_cell.angle_alpha   90.00
_cell.angle_beta   90.00
_cell.angle_gamma   90.00
#
_symmetry.space_group_name_H-M   'P 1'
#
loop_
_entity.id
_entity.type
_entity.pdbx_description
1 polymer ?
#
loop_
_entity_poly.entity_id
_entity_poly.type
_entity_poly.pdbx_seq_one_letter_code
_entity_poly.pdbx_strand_id
1 'polypeptide(L)' 'MSEKMNVESFNLDHRTVKAPFVRVADRKQLPGGDTLIKYDVRFCQPNKDHLEMPTVHSIEHMAAEL' A
#
# COMPACT_ATOMS: atom_id res chain seq x y z
N MET A 1 9.55 -23.21 -3.81
CA MET A 1 9.14 -22.05 -2.97
C MET A 1 9.68 -20.82 -3.66
N SER A 2 8.84 -19.85 -4.03
CA SER A 2 9.32 -18.60 -4.65
C SER A 2 10.17 -17.84 -3.65
N GLU A 3 11.25 -17.23 -4.13
CA GLU A 3 12.13 -16.38 -3.34
C GLU A 3 11.35 -15.20 -2.77
N LYS A 4 11.46 -14.95 -1.46
CA LYS A 4 10.78 -13.84 -0.80
C LYS A 4 11.56 -12.56 -1.10
N MET A 5 10.91 -11.62 -1.79
CA MET A 5 11.52 -10.33 -2.13
C MET A 5 11.63 -9.45 -0.88
N ASN A 6 12.71 -8.65 -0.79
CA ASN A 6 12.96 -7.73 0.33
C ASN A 6 11.86 -6.66 0.50
N VAL A 7 11.23 -6.26 -0.61
CA VAL A 7 10.13 -5.29 -0.62
C VAL A 7 8.80 -6.05 -0.55
N GLU A 8 8.02 -5.83 0.51
CA GLU A 8 6.80 -6.61 0.79
C GLU A 8 5.83 -6.63 -0.38
N SER A 9 5.59 -5.48 -1.03
CA SER A 9 4.62 -5.38 -2.13
C SER A 9 4.96 -6.26 -3.33
N PHE A 10 6.22 -6.65 -3.53
CA PHE A 10 6.59 -7.57 -4.61
C PHE A 10 6.16 -9.01 -4.37
N ASN A 11 5.80 -9.34 -3.13
CA ASN A 11 5.25 -10.65 -2.78
C ASN A 11 3.71 -10.69 -2.90
N LEU A 12 3.05 -9.57 -3.23
CA LEU A 12 1.61 -9.49 -3.46
C LEU A 12 1.27 -9.82 -4.92
N ASP A 13 0.38 -10.81 -5.16
CA ASP A 13 -0.17 -11.04 -6.50
C ASP A 13 -1.23 -9.98 -6.84
N HIS A 14 -0.79 -8.96 -7.57
CA HIS A 14 -1.60 -7.81 -8.00
C HIS A 14 -2.76 -8.17 -8.94
N ARG A 15 -2.79 -9.38 -9.50
CA ARG A 15 -3.89 -9.83 -10.38
C ARG A 15 -5.10 -10.34 -9.59
N THR A 16 -4.89 -10.70 -8.32
CA THR A 16 -5.91 -11.34 -7.48
C THR A 16 -6.64 -10.37 -6.55
N VAL A 17 -6.08 -9.17 -6.36
CA VAL A 17 -6.70 -8.14 -5.53
C VAL A 17 -7.82 -7.42 -6.27
N LYS A 18 -8.78 -6.87 -5.52
CA LYS A 18 -9.91 -6.09 -6.06
C LYS A 18 -9.94 -4.71 -5.39
N ALA A 19 -9.48 -3.69 -6.11
CA ALA A 19 -9.58 -2.30 -5.65
C ALA A 19 -11.04 -1.78 -5.71
N PRO A 20 -11.43 -0.81 -4.86
CA PRO A 20 -10.61 -0.20 -3.81
C PRO A 20 -10.53 -1.07 -2.55
N PHE A 21 -9.42 -0.99 -1.81
CA PHE A 21 -9.25 -1.70 -0.54
C PHE A 21 -8.28 -1.01 0.42
N VAL A 22 -8.35 -1.41 1.71
CA VAL A 22 -7.32 -1.15 2.71
C VAL A 22 -6.80 -2.49 3.22
N ARG A 23 -5.49 -2.71 3.11
CA ARG A 23 -4.82 -3.96 3.50
C ARG A 23 -3.70 -3.67 4.49
N VAL A 24 -3.53 -4.53 5.49
CA VAL A 24 -2.30 -4.53 6.29
C VAL A 24 -1.18 -5.09 5.44
N ALA A 25 -0.27 -4.22 5.01
CA ALA A 25 0.85 -4.57 4.17
C ALA A 25 2.00 -5.17 4.99
N ASP A 26 2.28 -4.60 6.16
CA ASP A 26 3.39 -5.05 7.00
C ASP A 26 3.10 -4.76 8.47
N ARG A 27 3.67 -5.58 9.36
CA ARG A 27 3.67 -5.37 10.81
C ARG A 27 5.08 -5.62 11.32
N LYS A 28 5.67 -4.62 11.96
CA LYS A 28 7.03 -4.68 12.49
C LYS A 28 7.02 -4.30 13.96
N GLN A 29 7.65 -5.13 14.77
CA GLN A 29 7.99 -4.79 16.13
C GLN A 29 9.26 -3.94 16.10
N LEU A 30 9.19 -2.71 16.61
CA LEU A 30 10.32 -1.80 16.70
C LEU A 30 11.18 -2.15 17.93
N PRO A 31 12.49 -1.82 17.92
CA PRO A 31 13.38 -2.10 19.04
C PRO A 31 12.92 -1.54 20.38
N GLY A 32 12.16 -0.44 20.37
CA GLY A 32 11.60 0.19 21.56
C GLY A 32 10.36 -0.49 22.14
N GLY A 33 9.86 -1.57 21.54
CA GLY A 33 8.62 -2.24 22.00
C GLY A 33 7.34 -1.74 21.33
N ASP A 34 7.43 -0.74 20.45
CA ASP A 34 6.30 -0.25 19.65
C ASP A 34 6.01 -1.13 18.43
N THR A 35 4.76 -1.18 17.99
CA THR A 35 4.37 -1.84 16.73
C THR A 35 4.19 -0.82 15.62
N LEU A 36 4.99 -0.93 14.55
CA LEU A 36 4.78 -0.21 13.30
C LEU A 36 3.90 -1.05 12.37
N ILE A 37 2.79 -0.48 11.90
CA ILE A 37 1.91 -1.12 10.92
C ILE A 37 1.91 -0.29 9.65
N LYS A 38 2.22 -0.93 8.52
CA LYS A 38 2.12 -0.32 7.20
C LYS A 38 0.80 -0.74 6.56
N TYR A 39 0.02 0.24 6.13
CA TYR A 39 -1.22 0.00 5.38
C TYR A 39 -1.03 0.30 3.90
N ASP A 40 -1.70 -0.49 3.10
CA ASP A 40 -1.82 -0.36 1.65
C ASP A 40 -3.26 0.07 1.37
N VAL A 41 -3.40 1.37 1.08
CA VAL A 41 -4.66 2.02 0.73
C VAL A 41 -4.71 2.11 -0.79
N ARG A 42 -5.44 1.19 -1.42
CA ARG A 42 -5.48 1.00 -2.86
C ARG A 42 -6.72 1.66 -3.45
N PHE A 43 -6.54 2.72 -4.23
CA PHE A 43 -7.63 3.39 -4.93
C PHE A 43 -8.02 2.69 -6.23
N CYS A 44 -7.04 2.45 -7.11
CA CYS A 44 -7.27 1.92 -8.46
C CYS A 44 -6.83 0.45 -8.60
N GLN A 45 -7.47 -0.25 -9.54
CA GLN A 45 -7.15 -1.64 -9.85
C GLN A 45 -5.77 -1.72 -10.53
N PRO A 46 -4.82 -2.52 -10.01
CA PRO A 46 -3.49 -2.64 -10.60
C PRO A 46 -3.51 -3.00 -12.09
N ASN A 47 -2.72 -2.27 -12.89
CA ASN A 47 -2.58 -2.46 -14.34
C ASN A 47 -3.89 -2.32 -15.15
N LYS A 48 -4.92 -1.70 -14.57
CA LYS A 48 -6.22 -1.46 -15.22
C LYS A 48 -6.64 0.01 -15.18
N ASP A 49 -6.28 0.71 -14.11
CA ASP A 49 -6.60 2.12 -13.93
C ASP A 49 -5.57 2.79 -13.01
N HIS A 50 -5.50 4.12 -13.02
CA HIS A 50 -4.64 4.93 -12.18
C HIS A 50 -5.24 6.31 -11.90
N LEU A 51 -4.77 6.96 -10.83
CA LEU A 51 -5.08 8.36 -10.59
C LEU A 51 -4.19 9.24 -11.48
N GLU A 52 -4.75 10.33 -11.98
CA GLU A 52 -3.97 11.37 -12.66
C GLU A 52 -3.11 12.16 -11.67
N MET A 53 -1.96 12.67 -12.13
CA MET A 53 -0.97 13.33 -11.26
C MET A 53 -1.53 14.50 -10.42
N PRO A 54 -2.35 15.41 -10.97
CA PRO A 54 -2.96 16.47 -10.15
C PRO A 54 -3.87 15.92 -9.05
N THR A 55 -4.57 14.81 -9.31
CA THR A 55 -5.50 14.19 -8.36
C THR A 55 -4.74 13.54 -7.21
N VAL A 56 -3.72 12.72 -7.50
CA VAL A 56 -2.94 12.05 -6.45
C VAL A 56 -2.20 13.06 -5.56
N HIS A 57 -1.70 14.15 -6.14
CA HIS A 57 -1.03 15.22 -5.40
C HIS A 57 -1.99 15.97 -4.47
N SER A 58 -3.21 16.30 -4.92
CA SER A 58 -4.21 16.92 -4.04
C SER A 58 -4.67 15.98 -2.93
N ILE A 59 -4.82 14.68 -3.21
CA ILE A 59 -5.16 13.68 -2.19
C ILE A 59 -4.05 13.55 -1.16
N GLU A 60 -2.77 13.55 -1.58
CA GLU A 60 -1.62 13.53 -0.68
C GLU A 60 -1.67 14.69 0.32
N HIS A 61 -1.84 15.93 -0.16
CA HIS A 61 -1.97 17.10 0.71
C HIS A 61 -3.17 17.00 1.66
N MET A 62 -4.33 16.57 1.16
CA MET A 62 -5.54 16.46 1.97
C MET A 62 -5.41 15.37 3.04
N ALA A 63 -4.81 14.21 2.72
CA ALA A 63 -4.71 13.07 3.64
C ALA A 63 -3.55 13.19 4.64
N ALA A 64 -2.53 13.99 4.33
CA ALA A 64 -1.42 14.24 5.25
C ALA A 64 -1.75 15.31 6.31
N GLU A 65 -2.59 16.29 5.97
CA GLU A 65 -2.95 17.40 6.86
C GLU A 65 -4.14 17.06 7.79
N LEU A 66 -5.14 16.32 7.30
CA LEU A 66 -6.35 15.95 8.05
C LEU A 66 -6.12 14.76 9.01
#